data_AF-A0A7C9DKK9-F1
#
_entry.id   AF-A0A7C9DKK9-F1
#
_cell.length_a   1.000
_cell.length_b   1.000
_cell.length_c   1.000
_cell.angle_alpha   90.00
_cell.angle_beta   90.00
_cell.angle_gamma   90.00
#
_symmetry.space_group_name_H-M   'P 1'
#
loop_
_entity.id
_entity.type
_entity.pdbx_description
1 polymer ?
#
loop_
_entity_poly.entity_id
_entity_poly.type
_entity_poly.pdbx_seq_one_letter_code
_entity_poly.pdbx_strand_id
1 'polypeptide(L)'
;MCKADSESVNHLLLHCKAARALWEVAFSCLGVCWVASDSIKNHLVAWEGLFGRKVRKKFKGGWSLSHVIMWCIWRERNRRAFEGVENPIQHLKDVVFKTLYFWDSGRMCSSTFELFILIDSLYMGC
;
A
#
# COMPACT_ATOMS: atom_id res chain seq x y z
N MET A 1 13.91 -8.65 2.66
CA MET A 1 12.85 -8.80 1.62
C MET A 1 13.45 -8.40 0.27
N CYS A 2 13.08 -9.07 -0.83
CA CYS A 2 13.74 -9.15 -2.16
C CYS A 2 15.08 -9.90 -2.28
N LYS A 3 15.79 -10.15 -1.17
CA LYS A 3 17.05 -10.94 -1.12
C LYS A 3 18.21 -10.36 -1.96
N ALA A 4 18.05 -9.16 -2.52
CA ALA A 4 19.05 -8.52 -3.37
C ALA A 4 19.96 -7.56 -2.58
N ASP A 5 19.47 -7.01 -1.47
CA ASP A 5 20.21 -6.08 -0.60
C ASP A 5 20.00 -6.41 0.88
N SER A 6 20.85 -5.82 1.73
CA SER A 6 20.70 -5.88 3.19
C SER A 6 19.37 -5.27 3.65
N GLU A 7 18.75 -5.87 4.66
CA GLU A 7 17.53 -5.34 5.27
C GLU A 7 17.82 -4.03 6.02
N SER A 8 17.45 -2.90 5.43
CA SER A 8 17.32 -1.61 6.11
C SER A 8 15.85 -1.17 6.11
N VAL A 9 15.47 -0.26 7.01
CA VAL A 9 14.09 0.25 7.07
C VAL A 9 13.69 0.90 5.73
N ASN A 10 14.57 1.72 5.16
CA ASN A 10 14.32 2.37 3.86
C ASN A 10 14.22 1.35 2.73
N HIS A 11 15.10 0.35 2.70
CA HIS A 11 15.01 -0.70 1.69
C HIS A 11 13.70 -1.50 1.85
N LEU A 12 13.42 -2.01 3.05
CA LEU A 12 12.26 -2.86 3.29
C LEU A 12 10.92 -2.17 3.01
N LEU A 13 10.77 -0.91 3.42
CA LEU A 13 9.50 -0.19 3.33
C LEU A 13 9.33 0.60 2.05
N LEU A 14 10.38 0.85 1.27
CA LEU A 14 10.31 1.74 0.11
C LEU A 14 11.02 1.18 -1.13
N HIS A 15 12.30 0.82 -1.02
CA HIS A 15 13.13 0.53 -2.21
C HIS A 15 13.11 -0.93 -2.67
N CYS A 16 12.73 -1.85 -1.80
CA CYS A 16 12.56 -3.26 -2.11
C CYS A 16 11.55 -3.43 -3.25
N LYS A 17 11.83 -4.33 -4.20
CA LYS A 17 10.96 -4.57 -5.38
C LYS A 17 9.50 -4.79 -5.01
N ALA A 18 9.23 -5.56 -3.95
CA ALA A 18 7.87 -5.79 -3.48
C ALA A 18 7.26 -4.53 -2.85
N ALA A 19 8.02 -3.77 -2.05
CA ALA A 19 7.54 -2.53 -1.46
C ALA A 19 7.22 -1.48 -2.53
N ARG A 20 8.12 -1.29 -3.50
CA ARG A 20 7.94 -0.37 -4.63
C ARG A 20 6.67 -0.71 -5.43
N ALA A 21 6.45 -1.99 -5.73
CA ALA A 21 5.26 -2.43 -6.44
C ALA A 21 3.95 -2.18 -5.66
N LEU A 22 3.99 -2.16 -4.32
CA LEU A 22 2.83 -1.82 -3.48
C LEU A 22 2.61 -0.31 -3.40
N TRP A 23 3.67 0.49 -3.35
CA TRP A 23 3.57 1.95 -3.46
C TRP A 23 3.05 2.40 -4.84
N GLU A 24 3.42 1.70 -5.91
CA GLU A 24 2.88 1.93 -7.26
C GLU A 24 1.36 1.74 -7.34
N VAL A 25 0.77 0.85 -6.53
CA VAL A 25 -0.69 0.75 -6.39
C VAL A 25 -1.26 2.07 -5.89
N ALA A 26 -0.67 2.64 -4.84
CA ALA A 26 -1.08 3.93 -4.30
C ALA A 26 -1.02 5.05 -5.34
N PHE A 27 0.10 5.15 -6.05
CA PHE A 27 0.30 6.20 -7.04
C PHE A 27 -0.66 6.05 -8.22
N SER A 28 -0.88 4.81 -8.65
CA SER A 28 -1.84 4.49 -9.72
C SER A 28 -3.27 4.86 -9.31
N CYS A 29 -3.70 4.51 -8.10
CA CYS A 29 -5.03 4.89 -7.57
C CYS A 29 -5.23 6.40 -7.43
N LEU A 30 -4.16 7.16 -7.24
CA LEU A 30 -4.19 8.62 -7.16
C LEU A 30 -3.96 9.30 -8.51
N GLY A 31 -3.64 8.54 -9.57
CA GLY A 31 -3.32 9.06 -10.89
C GLY A 31 -2.05 9.91 -10.94
N VAL A 32 -1.06 9.63 -10.07
CA VAL A 32 0.17 10.44 -9.96
C VAL A 32 1.41 9.66 -10.39
N CYS A 33 2.32 10.33 -11.09
CA CYS A 33 3.69 9.84 -11.27
C CYS A 33 4.49 10.22 -10.02
N TRP A 34 5.08 9.24 -9.36
CA TRP A 34 5.82 9.46 -8.12
C TRP A 34 7.23 8.88 -8.18
N VAL A 35 8.19 9.64 -7.65
CA VAL A 35 9.57 9.21 -7.48
C VAL A 35 9.80 8.91 -6.01
N ALA A 36 10.22 7.67 -5.70
CA ALA A 36 10.55 7.29 -4.33
C ALA A 36 11.64 8.21 -3.76
N SER A 37 11.40 8.74 -2.56
CA SER A 37 12.38 9.53 -1.82
C SER A 37 13.52 8.63 -1.34
N ASP A 38 14.62 9.23 -0.90
CA ASP A 38 15.75 8.52 -0.30
C ASP A 38 15.36 7.70 0.94
N SER A 39 14.45 8.23 1.76
CA SER A 39 14.01 7.62 3.02
C SER A 39 12.49 7.51 3.13
N ILE A 40 12.03 6.50 3.88
CA ILE A 40 10.59 6.32 4.17
C ILE A 40 10.02 7.53 4.92
N LYS A 41 10.81 8.17 5.78
CA LYS A 41 10.40 9.38 6.52
C LYS A 41 10.07 10.51 5.55
N ASN A 42 10.99 10.84 4.65
CA ASN A 42 10.78 11.91 3.67
C ASN A 42 9.61 11.58 2.73
N HIS A 43 9.50 10.30 2.36
CA HIS A 43 8.40 9.81 1.53
C HIS A 43 7.03 10.04 2.19
N LEU A 44 6.88 9.69 3.47
CA LEU A 44 5.64 9.87 4.22
C LEU A 44 5.32 11.35 4.48
N VAL A 45 6.33 12.18 4.75
CA VAL A 45 6.14 13.63 4.91
C VAL A 45 5.65 14.25 3.61
N ALA A 46 6.27 13.92 2.48
CA ALA A 46 5.85 14.40 1.17
C ALA A 46 4.44 13.90 0.81
N TRP A 47 4.15 12.62 1.08
CA TRP A 47 2.81 12.03 0.92
C TRP A 47 1.75 12.79 1.70
N GLU A 48 2.00 13.09 2.98
CA GLU A 48 1.05 13.76 3.85
C GLU A 48 0.80 15.21 3.40
N GLY A 49 1.85 15.91 2.99
CA GLY A 49 1.75 17.27 2.47
C GLY A 49 0.92 17.39 1.18
N LEU A 50 1.06 16.41 0.28
CA LEU A 50 0.42 16.44 -1.04
C LEU A 50 -0.96 15.77 -1.06
N PHE A 51 -1.10 14.63 -0.38
CA PHE A 51 -2.28 13.77 -0.50
C PHE A 51 -3.01 13.50 0.81
N GLY A 52 -2.39 13.78 1.97
CA GLY A 52 -2.94 13.45 3.29
C GLY A 52 -4.38 13.89 3.47
N ARG A 53 -4.72 15.13 3.08
CA ARG A 53 -6.10 15.66 3.16
C ARG A 53 -7.07 15.02 2.18
N LYS A 54 -6.66 14.75 0.94
CA LYS A 54 -7.52 14.13 -0.10
C LYS A 54 -7.83 12.68 0.26
N VAL A 55 -6.80 11.95 0.70
CA VAL A 55 -6.87 10.54 1.08
C VAL A 55 -7.73 10.37 2.34
N ARG A 56 -7.50 11.16 3.39
CA ARG A 56 -8.24 11.04 4.66
C ARG A 56 -9.73 11.33 4.55
N LYS A 57 -10.14 12.20 3.62
CA LYS A 57 -11.57 12.46 3.35
C LYS A 57 -12.27 11.30 2.65
N LYS A 58 -11.53 10.45 1.92
CA LYS A 58 -12.10 9.32 1.17
C LYS A 58 -12.33 8.08 2.04
N PHE A 59 -11.53 7.87 3.09
CA PHE A 59 -11.62 6.68 3.94
C PHE A 59 -12.29 6.99 5.28
N LYS A 60 -13.36 6.25 5.59
CA LYS A 60 -14.22 6.50 6.76
C LYS A 60 -13.49 6.32 8.09
N GLY A 61 -12.48 5.46 8.14
CA GLY A 61 -11.72 5.12 9.35
C GLY A 61 -10.55 6.06 9.68
N GLY A 62 -10.29 7.11 8.88
CA GLY A 62 -9.15 8.01 9.09
C GLY A 62 -7.78 7.40 8.74
N TRP A 63 -7.73 6.12 8.34
CA TRP A 63 -6.54 5.47 7.84
C TRP A 63 -6.18 5.98 6.45
N SER A 64 -4.91 6.33 6.24
CA SER A 64 -4.41 6.65 4.89
C SER A 64 -3.95 5.40 4.17
N LEU A 65 -4.00 5.44 2.83
CA LEU A 65 -3.49 4.39 1.95
C LEU A 65 -2.02 4.01 2.25
N SER A 66 -1.20 4.97 2.70
CA SER A 66 0.17 4.73 3.16
C SER A 66 0.25 3.79 4.37
N HIS A 67 -0.68 3.87 5.33
CA HIS A 67 -0.71 2.95 6.48
C HIS A 67 -1.03 1.52 6.04
N VAL A 68 -1.98 1.36 5.12
CA VAL A 68 -2.33 0.03 4.58
C VAL A 68 -1.15 -0.60 3.84
N ILE A 69 -0.43 0.17 3.03
CA ILE A 69 0.75 -0.31 2.31
C ILE A 69 1.85 -0.73 3.29
N MET A 70 2.17 0.10 4.28
CA MET A 70 3.17 -0.24 5.30
C MET A 70 2.78 -1.51 6.07
N TRP A 71 1.50 -1.66 6.42
CA TRP A 71 0.98 -2.85 7.06
C TRP A 71 1.15 -4.11 6.19
N CYS A 72 0.80 -4.04 4.90
CA CYS A 72 0.96 -5.14 3.96
C CYS A 72 2.43 -5.54 3.76
N ILE A 73 3.34 -4.56 3.70
CA ILE A 73 4.78 -4.80 3.61
C ILE A 73 5.28 -5.52 4.86
N TRP A 74 4.92 -5.03 6.05
CA TRP A 74 5.33 -5.62 7.32
C TRP A 74 4.82 -7.06 7.47
N ARG A 75 3.54 -7.29 7.13
CA ARG A 75 2.90 -8.61 7.07
C ARG A 75 3.68 -9.57 6.18
N GLU A 76 4.01 -9.17 4.96
CA GLU A 76 4.73 -10.02 4.01
C GLU A 76 6.16 -10.31 4.47
N ARG A 77 6.87 -9.32 5.00
CA ARG A 77 8.21 -9.52 5.55
C ARG A 77 8.20 -10.55 6.68
N ASN A 78 7.23 -10.47 7.59
CA ASN A 78 7.12 -11.41 8.70
C ASN A 78 6.79 -12.82 8.25
N ARG A 79 5.88 -12.99 7.27
CA ARG A 79 5.61 -14.31 6.68
C ARG A 79 6.86 -14.94 6.09
N ARG A 80 7.66 -14.17 5.36
CA ARG A 80 8.94 -14.65 4.80
C ARG A 80 9.94 -15.04 5.89
N ALA A 81 10.00 -14.27 6.98
CA ALA A 81 10.97 -14.47 8.06
C ALA A 81 10.59 -15.63 9.00
N PHE A 82 9.31 -15.79 9.32
CA PHE A 82 8.84 -16.72 10.36
C PHE A 82 8.12 -17.95 9.81
N GLU A 83 7.50 -17.85 8.63
CA GLU A 83 6.72 -18.94 8.01
C GLU A 83 7.41 -19.50 6.75
N GLY A 84 8.46 -18.83 6.25
CA GLY A 84 9.14 -19.21 5.00
C GLY A 84 8.28 -19.02 3.74
N VAL A 85 7.13 -18.34 3.85
CA VAL A 85 6.20 -18.13 2.75
C VAL A 85 6.55 -16.86 1.97
N GLU A 86 6.68 -16.98 0.65
CA GLU A 86 6.96 -15.86 -0.25
C GLU A 86 5.82 -15.74 -1.29
N ASN A 87 5.06 -14.64 -1.21
CA ASN A 87 3.93 -14.43 -2.11
C ASN A 87 4.35 -13.70 -3.39
N PRO A 88 3.74 -14.03 -4.55
CA PRO A 88 3.91 -13.26 -5.78
C PRO A 88 3.46 -11.81 -5.60
N ILE A 89 4.11 -10.87 -6.30
CA ILE A 89 3.78 -9.44 -6.22
C ILE A 89 2.30 -9.17 -6.54
N GLN A 90 1.72 -9.89 -7.52
CA GLN A 90 0.31 -9.72 -7.87
C GLN A 90 -0.62 -10.05 -6.69
N HIS A 91 -0.33 -11.13 -5.96
CA HIS A 91 -1.06 -11.49 -4.75
C HIS A 91 -0.93 -10.39 -3.67
N LEU A 92 0.25 -9.78 -3.54
CA LEU A 92 0.45 -8.69 -2.59
C LEU A 92 -0.40 -7.46 -2.93
N LYS A 93 -0.54 -7.13 -4.22
CA LYS A 93 -1.42 -6.05 -4.68
C LYS A 93 -2.89 -6.33 -4.32
N ASP A 94 -3.34 -7.56 -4.53
CA ASP A 94 -4.70 -7.98 -4.14
C ASP A 94 -4.91 -7.88 -2.62
N VAL A 95 -3.89 -8.23 -1.83
CA VAL A 95 -3.92 -8.09 -0.37
C VAL A 95 -4.03 -6.62 0.04
N VAL A 96 -3.38 -5.69 -0.64
CA VAL A 96 -3.52 -4.24 -0.37
C VAL A 96 -4.97 -3.81 -0.56
N PHE A 97 -5.59 -4.13 -1.69
CA PHE A 97 -6.97 -3.72 -1.94
C PHE A 97 -7.97 -4.37 -0.98
N LYS A 98 -7.80 -5.66 -0.67
CA LYS A 98 -8.65 -6.36 0.31
C LYS A 98 -8.49 -5.78 1.71
N THR A 99 -7.26 -5.43 2.11
CA THR A 99 -6.98 -4.80 3.41
C THR A 99 -7.59 -3.40 3.48
N LEU A 100 -7.45 -2.62 2.39
CA LEU A 100 -8.04 -1.29 2.29
C LEU A 100 -9.57 -1.35 2.41
N TYR A 101 -10.22 -2.26 1.69
CA TYR A 101 -11.68 -2.48 1.80
C TYR A 101 -12.09 -2.86 3.22
N PHE A 102 -11.34 -3.77 3.84
CA PHE A 102 -11.62 -4.20 5.21
C PHE A 102 -11.50 -3.04 6.21
N TRP A 103 -10.48 -2.18 6.07
CA TRP A 103 -10.27 -1.05 6.96
C TRP A 103 -11.28 0.07 6.75
N ASP A 104 -11.80 0.25 5.54
CA ASP A 104 -12.83 1.26 5.24
C ASP A 104 -14.25 0.80 5.62
N SER A 105 -14.60 -0.45 5.27
CA SER A 105 -15.96 -0.97 5.42
C SER A 105 -16.19 -1.77 6.71
N GLY A 106 -15.12 -2.21 7.38
CA GLY A 106 -15.18 -3.17 8.49
C GLY A 106 -15.55 -4.60 8.07
N ARG A 107 -15.66 -4.88 6.76
CA ARG A 107 -16.10 -6.18 6.22
C ARG A 107 -15.04 -6.81 5.35
N MET A 108 -14.98 -8.15 5.37
CA MET A 108 -14.14 -8.88 4.43
C MET A 108 -14.70 -8.70 3.02
N CYS A 109 -13.83 -8.41 2.06
CA CYS A 109 -14.23 -8.35 0.66
C CYS A 109 -14.60 -9.76 0.19
N SER A 110 -15.86 -9.91 -0.22
CA SER A 110 -16.45 -11.20 -0.61
C SER A 110 -16.50 -11.39 -2.13
N SER A 111 -16.39 -10.32 -2.91
CA SER A 111 -16.47 -10.35 -4.37
C SER A 111 -15.52 -9.37 -5.05
N THR A 112 -15.15 -9.66 -6.29
CA THR A 112 -14.37 -8.76 -7.16
C THR A 112 -15.13 -7.46 -7.47
N PHE A 113 -16.45 -7.48 -7.43
CA PHE A 113 -17.30 -6.31 -7.66
C PHE A 113 -17.16 -5.26 -6.56
N GLU A 114 -17.06 -5.69 -5.29
CA GLU A 114 -16.82 -4.78 -4.16
C GLU A 114 -15.45 -4.08 -4.25
N LEU A 115 -14.44 -4.84 -4.68
CA LEU A 115 -13.10 -4.31 -4.97
C LEU A 115 -13.12 -3.28 -6.09
N PHE A 116 -13.88 -3.56 -7.16
CA PHE A 116 -14.04 -2.65 -8.28
C PHE A 116 -14.66 -1.31 -7.85
N ILE A 117 -15.74 -1.34 -7.06
CA ILE A 117 -16.38 -0.12 -6.53
C ILE A 117 -15.40 0.70 -5.68
N LEU A 118 -14.62 0.04 -4.82
CA LEU A 118 -13.60 0.73 -4.01
C LEU A 118 -12.56 1.39 -4.92
N ILE A 119 -12.05 0.68 -5.91
CA ILE A 119 -11.06 1.20 -6.85
C ILE A 119 -11.62 2.41 -7.62
N ASP A 120 -12.83 2.29 -8.18
CA ASP A 120 -13.49 3.39 -8.89
C ASP A 120 -13.69 4.62 -8.01
N SER A 121 -14.05 4.45 -6.73
CA SER A 121 -14.17 5.57 -5.79
C SER A 121 -12.83 6.30 -5.54
N LEU A 122 -11.70 5.59 -5.72
CA LEU A 122 -10.37 6.19 -5.64
C LEU A 122 -10.03 6.98 -6.90
N TYR A 123 -10.38 6.46 -8.09
CA TYR A 123 -10.13 7.08 -9.39
C TYR A 123 -11.06 8.27 -9.72
N MET A 124 -12.38 8.15 -9.48
CA MET A 124 -13.43 9.10 -9.92
C MET A 124 -13.57 10.36 -9.05
N GLY A 125 -12.54 10.72 -8.27
CA GLY A 125 -12.53 11.93 -7.43
C GLY A 125 -11.48 12.96 -7.86
N CYS A 126 -11.20 13.02 -9.17
CA CYS A 126 -10.51 14.12 -9.83
C CYS A 126 -11.52 14.88 -10.67
#